data_AF-A0A2H5TVM7-F1
#
_entry.id   AF-A0A2H5TVM7-F1
#
_cell.length_a   1.000
_cell.length_b   1.000
_cell.length_c   1.000
_cell.angle_alpha   90.00
_cell.angle_beta   90.00
_cell.angle_gamma   90.00
#
_symmetry.space_group_name_H-M   'P 1'
#
loop_
_entity.id
_entity.type
_entity.pdbx_description
1 polymer ?
#
loop_
_entity_poly.entity_id
_entity_poly.type
_entity_poly.pdbx_seq_one_letter_code
_entity_poly.pdbx_strand_id
1 'polypeptide(L)'
;MFDIFGENLLTRINTNATAKSIREFKQSTKTKKAFKCLFEVDDDRSLPYIRAIRNKAWGKKKTTEKDIAFILAVTEVVLNPKHPKISIRDTALRKRYNAYLDCLTNLKEVSMNTTKSIRIEELGGKESDNTDIEPETEDGSDASSDHEDLVGNNCENLANNDHEGFSGNNYEDFADNDHMDNDDISAQQELI
;
A
#
# COMPACT_ATOMS: atom_id res chain seq x y z
N MET A 1 1.83 3.14 7.47
CA MET A 1 0.53 2.51 7.14
C MET A 1 -0.50 2.81 8.22
N PHE A 2 -0.37 2.26 9.43
CA PHE A 2 -1.37 2.46 10.50
C PHE A 2 -1.65 3.94 10.80
N ASP A 3 -0.61 4.78 10.84
CA ASP A 3 -0.79 6.23 11.08
C ASP A 3 -1.54 6.95 9.95
N ILE A 4 -1.50 6.43 8.73
CA ILE A 4 -2.20 7.03 7.58
C ILE A 4 -3.68 6.69 7.62
N PHE A 5 -4.01 5.44 7.93
CA PHE A 5 -5.40 5.01 8.07
C PHE A 5 -6.03 5.50 9.38
N GLY A 6 -5.21 5.75 10.41
CA GLY A 6 -5.68 6.09 11.75
C GLY A 6 -6.50 4.97 12.40
N GLU A 7 -6.89 5.18 13.66
CA GLU A 7 -7.67 4.19 14.41
C GLU A 7 -9.10 4.01 13.88
N ASN A 8 -9.58 4.98 13.11
CA ASN A 8 -10.90 4.96 12.49
C ASN A 8 -10.97 3.90 11.37
N LEU A 9 -9.91 3.78 10.56
CA LEU A 9 -9.89 2.85 9.43
C LEU A 9 -9.00 1.63 9.65
N LEU A 10 -8.05 1.66 10.59
CA LEU A 10 -7.16 0.52 10.82
C LEU A 10 -6.63 0.42 12.25
N THR A 11 -7.14 -0.56 12.99
CA THR A 11 -6.60 -0.90 14.32
C THR A 11 -5.18 -1.46 14.19
N ARG A 12 -4.27 -1.04 15.08
CA ARG A 12 -2.90 -1.59 15.12
C ARG A 12 -2.92 -3.08 15.51
N ILE A 13 -2.05 -3.87 14.89
CA ILE A 13 -1.83 -5.27 15.24
C ILE A 13 -0.33 -5.57 15.37
N ASN A 14 0.01 -6.44 16.31
CA ASN A 14 1.38 -6.95 16.49
C ASN A 14 1.62 -8.17 15.57
N THR A 15 2.81 -8.29 14.99
CA THR A 15 3.21 -9.45 14.17
C THR A 15 3.28 -10.75 14.98
N ASN A 16 3.46 -10.68 16.30
CA ASN A 16 3.42 -11.81 17.23
C ASN A 16 2.01 -12.06 17.82
N ALA A 17 0.98 -11.40 17.29
CA ALA A 17 -0.39 -11.61 17.73
C ALA A 17 -0.84 -13.06 17.51
N THR A 18 -1.77 -13.51 18.35
CA THR A 18 -2.31 -14.86 18.23
C THR A 18 -3.05 -15.03 16.89
N ALA A 19 -3.14 -16.27 16.40
CA ALA A 19 -3.89 -16.57 15.17
C ALA A 19 -5.36 -16.09 15.24
N LYS A 20 -5.97 -16.10 16.44
CA LYS A 20 -7.31 -15.56 16.68
C LYS A 20 -7.35 -14.04 16.45
N SER A 21 -6.43 -13.30 17.08
CA SER A 21 -6.34 -11.85 16.94
C SER A 21 -6.03 -11.41 15.51
N ILE A 22 -5.16 -12.13 14.80
CA ILE A 22 -4.88 -11.87 13.37
C ILE A 22 -6.13 -12.08 12.53
N ARG A 23 -6.88 -13.15 12.78
CA ARG A 23 -8.13 -13.42 12.07
C ARG A 23 -9.16 -12.33 12.33
N GLU A 24 -9.36 -11.93 13.59
CA GLU A 24 -10.28 -10.84 13.96
C GLU A 24 -9.88 -9.51 13.30
N PHE A 25 -8.59 -9.16 13.36
CA PHE A 25 -8.06 -7.99 12.67
C PHE A 25 -8.36 -8.02 11.17
N LYS A 26 -8.03 -9.12 10.48
CA LYS A 26 -8.25 -9.26 9.03
C LYS A 26 -9.71 -9.29 8.63
N GLN A 27 -10.58 -9.82 9.48
CA GLN A 27 -12.02 -9.90 9.22
C GLN A 27 -12.80 -8.64 9.64
N SER A 28 -12.18 -7.75 10.40
CA SER A 28 -12.81 -6.49 10.80
C SER A 28 -13.20 -5.65 9.60
N THR A 29 -14.34 -4.95 9.72
CA THR A 29 -14.82 -4.00 8.71
C THR A 29 -13.78 -2.93 8.41
N LYS A 30 -13.06 -2.46 9.44
CA LYS A 30 -11.95 -1.51 9.34
C LYS A 30 -10.87 -2.00 8.37
N THR A 31 -10.30 -3.17 8.62
CA THR A 31 -9.24 -3.74 7.75
C THR A 31 -9.73 -4.01 6.33
N LYS A 32 -10.97 -4.50 6.16
CA LYS A 32 -11.55 -4.69 4.82
C LYS A 32 -11.69 -3.38 4.05
N LYS A 33 -12.10 -2.29 4.72
CA LYS A 33 -12.15 -0.94 4.14
C LYS A 33 -10.74 -0.46 3.78
N ALA A 34 -9.80 -0.50 4.73
CA ALA A 34 -8.40 -0.12 4.48
C ALA A 34 -7.75 -0.90 3.33
N PHE A 35 -8.09 -2.19 3.15
CA PHE A 35 -7.63 -2.99 2.03
C PHE A 35 -8.16 -2.50 0.68
N LYS A 36 -9.42 -2.07 0.58
CA LYS A 36 -9.98 -1.48 -0.65
C LYS A 36 -9.29 -0.16 -0.99
N CYS A 37 -9.06 0.68 0.02
CA CYS A 37 -8.40 1.97 -0.12
C CYS A 37 -6.98 1.91 -0.69
N LEU A 38 -6.31 0.75 -0.64
CA LEU A 38 -5.01 0.57 -1.30
C LEU A 38 -5.09 0.69 -2.83
N PHE A 39 -6.27 0.47 -3.41
CA PHE A 39 -6.52 0.41 -4.86
C PHE A 39 -7.45 1.51 -5.34
N GLU A 40 -7.88 2.41 -4.46
CA GLU A 40 -8.62 3.60 -4.85
C GLU A 40 -7.67 4.54 -5.60
N VAL A 41 -8.17 5.08 -6.71
CA VAL A 41 -7.47 6.05 -7.53
C VAL A 41 -8.14 7.40 -7.43
N ASP A 42 -7.35 8.46 -7.39
CA ASP A 42 -7.86 9.83 -7.54
C ASP A 42 -8.02 10.21 -9.02
N ASP A 43 -8.47 11.44 -9.27
CA ASP A 43 -8.66 11.98 -10.62
C ASP A 43 -7.39 11.95 -11.47
N ASP A 44 -6.22 11.98 -10.85
CA ASP A 44 -4.91 11.92 -11.50
C ASP A 44 -4.44 10.47 -11.77
N ARG A 45 -5.31 9.47 -11.52
CA ARG A 45 -4.97 8.03 -11.52
C ARG A 45 -3.83 7.69 -10.57
N SER A 46 -3.68 8.46 -9.50
CA SER A 46 -2.71 8.26 -8.44
C SER A 46 -3.32 7.40 -7.34
N LEU A 47 -2.47 6.68 -6.58
CA LEU A 47 -2.89 5.87 -5.44
C LEU A 47 -2.68 6.69 -4.14
N PRO A 48 -3.67 7.49 -3.68
CA PRO A 48 -3.50 8.46 -2.60
C PRO A 48 -2.98 7.83 -1.30
N TYR A 49 -3.52 6.68 -0.89
CA TYR A 49 -3.07 5.98 0.32
C TYR A 49 -1.65 5.47 0.21
N ILE A 50 -1.25 4.93 -0.95
CA ILE A 50 0.12 4.46 -1.18
C ILE A 50 1.09 5.64 -1.15
N ARG A 51 0.71 6.76 -1.79
CA ARG A 51 1.48 8.02 -1.76
C ARG A 51 1.62 8.58 -0.33
N ALA A 52 0.55 8.56 0.46
CA ALA A 52 0.58 9.02 1.85
C ALA A 52 1.47 8.13 2.73
N ILE A 53 1.37 6.80 2.59
CA ILE A 53 2.23 5.84 3.31
C ILE A 53 3.70 6.06 2.96
N ARG A 54 3.97 6.24 1.67
CA ARG A 54 5.29 6.55 1.12
C ARG A 54 5.85 7.85 1.70
N ASN A 55 5.07 8.94 1.69
CA ASN A 55 5.48 10.22 2.24
C ASN A 55 5.75 10.14 3.74
N LYS A 56 4.97 9.34 4.48
CA LYS A 56 5.20 9.12 5.91
C LYS A 56 6.49 8.34 6.19
N ALA A 57 6.83 7.37 5.34
CA ALA A 57 7.99 6.51 5.55
C ALA A 57 9.31 7.12 5.04
N TRP A 58 9.29 7.88 3.94
CA TRP A 58 10.50 8.42 3.30
C TRP A 58 10.50 9.95 3.11
N GLY A 59 9.49 10.66 3.62
CA GLY A 59 9.38 12.11 3.48
C GLY A 59 9.14 12.56 2.03
N LYS A 60 9.75 13.68 1.64
CA LYS A 60 9.61 14.28 0.29
C LYS A 60 10.61 13.75 -0.75
N LYS A 61 11.36 12.68 -0.45
CA LYS A 61 12.33 12.09 -1.40
C LYS A 61 11.62 11.64 -2.67
N LYS A 62 12.30 11.68 -3.83
CA LYS A 62 11.77 11.04 -5.05
C LYS A 62 11.67 9.54 -4.82
N THR A 63 10.60 8.92 -5.32
CA THR A 63 10.42 7.48 -5.28
C THR A 63 10.23 6.96 -6.66
N THR A 64 10.65 5.73 -6.84
CA THR A 64 10.53 4.96 -8.07
C THR A 64 9.28 4.10 -8.02
N GLU A 65 8.92 3.52 -9.17
CA GLU A 65 7.89 2.50 -9.28
C GLU A 65 8.20 1.29 -8.36
N LYS A 66 9.48 1.02 -8.10
CA LYS A 66 9.91 -0.06 -7.18
C LYS A 66 9.46 0.21 -5.76
N ASP A 67 9.56 1.45 -5.29
CA ASP A 67 9.13 1.81 -3.94
C ASP A 67 7.60 1.68 -3.80
N ILE A 68 6.86 2.12 -4.82
CA ILE A 68 5.40 2.00 -4.88
C ILE A 68 4.98 0.52 -4.90
N ALA A 69 5.61 -0.29 -5.75
CA ALA A 69 5.38 -1.73 -5.83
C ALA A 69 5.66 -2.44 -4.50
N PHE A 70 6.74 -2.04 -3.81
CA PHE A 70 7.10 -2.58 -2.50
C PHE A 70 6.06 -2.25 -1.44
N ILE A 71 5.63 -0.98 -1.37
CA ILE A 71 4.59 -0.55 -0.43
C ILE A 71 3.28 -1.28 -0.70
N LEU A 72 2.85 -1.39 -1.96
CA LEU A 72 1.67 -2.17 -2.35
C LEU A 72 1.77 -3.63 -1.90
N ALA A 73 2.91 -4.29 -2.16
CA ALA A 73 3.11 -5.69 -1.79
C ALA A 73 3.06 -5.89 -0.27
N VAL A 74 3.72 -5.03 0.51
CA VAL A 74 3.73 -5.12 1.99
C VAL A 74 2.34 -4.85 2.55
N THR A 75 1.69 -3.77 2.11
CA THR A 75 0.37 -3.37 2.60
C THR A 75 -0.70 -4.41 2.25
N GLU A 76 -0.68 -4.98 1.04
CA GLU A 76 -1.55 -6.10 0.67
C GLU A 76 -1.33 -7.31 1.60
N VAL A 77 -0.09 -7.75 1.84
CA VAL A 77 0.17 -8.94 2.68
C VAL A 77 -0.40 -8.76 4.09
N VAL A 78 -0.24 -7.55 4.66
CA VAL A 78 -0.74 -7.24 6.00
C VAL A 78 -2.28 -7.17 6.01
N LEU A 79 -2.89 -6.48 5.05
CA LEU A 79 -4.32 -6.16 5.08
C LEU A 79 -5.23 -7.18 4.41
N ASN A 80 -4.70 -8.04 3.53
CA ASN A 80 -5.52 -8.97 2.75
C ASN A 80 -6.43 -9.83 3.66
N PRO A 81 -7.78 -9.67 3.57
CA PRO A 81 -8.72 -10.33 4.47
C PRO A 81 -8.84 -11.83 4.20
N LYS A 82 -8.49 -12.28 2.98
CA LYS A 82 -8.61 -13.68 2.56
C LYS A 82 -7.44 -14.55 3.04
N HIS A 83 -6.33 -13.96 3.49
CA HIS A 83 -5.16 -14.71 3.94
C HIS A 83 -5.07 -14.79 5.47
N PRO A 84 -5.14 -15.97 6.11
CA PRO A 84 -5.35 -16.10 7.56
C PRO A 84 -4.14 -15.72 8.43
N LYS A 85 -2.98 -15.45 7.82
CA LYS A 85 -1.73 -15.11 8.51
C LYS A 85 -1.17 -13.79 7.98
N ILE A 86 -0.57 -12.98 8.85
CA ILE A 86 0.34 -11.92 8.43
C ILE A 86 1.71 -12.58 8.31
N SER A 87 1.99 -13.16 7.15
CA SER A 87 3.25 -13.84 6.90
C SER A 87 3.88 -13.26 5.66
N ILE A 88 4.94 -12.49 5.87
CA ILE A 88 5.81 -11.99 4.82
C ILE A 88 6.76 -13.14 4.47
N ARG A 89 6.23 -14.20 3.85
CA ARG A 89 7.12 -15.17 3.20
C ARG A 89 7.77 -14.48 2.02
N ASP A 90 9.08 -14.60 1.89
CA ASP A 90 9.83 -13.95 0.81
C ASP A 90 9.24 -14.23 -0.57
N THR A 91 8.78 -15.46 -0.80
CA THR A 91 8.13 -15.86 -2.07
C THR A 91 6.81 -15.15 -2.32
N ALA A 92 5.97 -14.99 -1.29
CA ALA A 92 4.66 -14.36 -1.37
C ALA A 92 4.78 -12.85 -1.59
N LEU A 93 5.71 -12.21 -0.88
CA LEU A 93 6.00 -10.79 -1.06
C LEU A 93 6.62 -10.53 -2.43
N ARG A 94 7.63 -11.32 -2.83
CA ARG A 94 8.32 -11.18 -4.12
C ARG A 94 7.37 -11.35 -5.30
N LYS A 95 6.44 -12.31 -5.27
CA LYS A 95 5.43 -12.49 -6.32
C LYS A 95 4.55 -11.24 -6.48
N ARG A 96 4.05 -10.67 -5.39
CA ARG A 96 3.25 -9.43 -5.42
C ARG A 96 4.06 -8.23 -5.89
N TYR A 97 5.26 -8.06 -5.35
CA TYR A 97 6.17 -7.00 -5.76
C TYR A 97 6.42 -7.03 -7.27
N ASN A 98 6.75 -8.20 -7.82
CA ASN A 98 6.98 -8.35 -9.26
C ASN A 98 5.73 -8.05 -10.09
N ALA A 99 4.55 -8.50 -9.64
CA ALA A 99 3.28 -8.23 -10.34
C ALA A 99 2.93 -6.74 -10.36
N TYR A 100 3.11 -6.04 -9.23
CA TYR A 100 2.89 -4.60 -9.16
C TYR A 100 3.93 -3.81 -9.93
N LEU A 101 5.21 -4.20 -9.82
CA LEU A 101 6.27 -3.55 -10.59
C LEU A 101 6.01 -3.67 -12.09
N ASP A 102 5.65 -4.86 -12.58
CA ASP A 102 5.29 -5.05 -13.99
C ASP A 102 4.11 -4.16 -14.41
N CYS A 103 3.07 -4.05 -13.58
CA CYS A 103 1.96 -3.15 -13.89
C CYS A 103 2.40 -1.69 -13.98
N LEU A 104 3.17 -1.22 -12.98
CA LEU A 104 3.63 0.16 -12.92
C LEU A 104 4.59 0.49 -14.08
N THR A 105 5.54 -0.38 -14.39
CA THR A 105 6.51 -0.15 -15.49
C THR A 105 5.86 -0.22 -16.87
N ASN A 106 4.80 -0.99 -17.02
CA ASN A 106 4.03 -1.08 -18.27
C ASN A 106 2.84 -0.12 -18.31
N LEU A 107 2.72 0.81 -17.36
CA LEU A 107 1.63 1.79 -17.26
C LEU A 107 0.22 1.14 -17.27
N LYS A 108 0.11 -0.07 -16.73
CA LYS A 108 -1.17 -0.76 -16.53
C LYS A 108 -1.82 -0.30 -15.24
N GLU A 109 -3.15 -0.30 -15.21
CA GLU A 109 -3.91 0.01 -14.01
C GLU A 109 -3.59 -0.99 -12.89
N VAL A 110 -3.23 -0.45 -11.72
CA VAL A 110 -3.08 -1.23 -10.49
C VAL A 110 -4.45 -1.35 -9.85
N SER A 111 -4.93 -2.58 -9.66
CA SER A 111 -6.20 -2.85 -9.01
C SER A 111 -6.10 -4.06 -8.09
N MET A 112 -7.19 -4.35 -7.38
CA MET A 112 -7.29 -5.56 -6.57
C MET A 112 -7.06 -6.84 -7.41
N ASN A 113 -7.34 -6.79 -8.71
CA ASN A 113 -7.18 -7.93 -9.61
C ASN A 113 -5.73 -8.22 -9.99
N THR A 114 -4.82 -7.24 -9.88
CA THR A 114 -3.40 -7.37 -10.23
C THR A 114 -2.74 -8.59 -9.58
N THR A 115 -3.13 -8.93 -8.35
CA THR A 115 -2.57 -10.06 -7.60
C THR A 115 -3.60 -11.17 -7.32
N LYS A 116 -4.75 -11.19 -8.01
CA LYS A 116 -5.83 -12.20 -7.81
C LYS A 116 -5.31 -13.63 -7.92
N SER A 117 -4.56 -13.95 -8.98
CA SER A 117 -4.02 -15.29 -9.21
C SER A 117 -3.04 -15.73 -8.11
N ILE A 118 -2.21 -14.81 -7.60
CA ILE A 118 -1.27 -15.09 -6.51
C ILE A 118 -2.04 -15.46 -5.23
N ARG A 119 -3.12 -14.74 -4.92
CA ARG A 119 -3.95 -15.04 -3.75
C ARG A 119 -4.66 -16.39 -3.87
N ILE A 120 -5.13 -16.76 -5.06
CA ILE A 120 -5.76 -18.06 -5.31
C ILE A 120 -4.75 -19.20 -5.12
N GLU A 121 -3.54 -19.06 -5.66
CA GLU A 121 -2.47 -20.05 -5.53
C GLU A 121 -2.12 -20.29 -4.05
N GLU A 122 -1.97 -19.23 -3.25
CA GLU A 122 -1.64 -19.31 -1.82
C GLU A 122 -2.71 -20.00 -0.97
N LEU A 123 -3.97 -19.97 -1.42
CA LEU A 123 -5.11 -20.62 -0.77
C LEU A 123 -5.34 -22.07 -1.26
N GLY A 124 -4.44 -22.60 -2.09
CA GLY A 124 -4.53 -23.97 -2.61
C GLY A 124 -5.49 -24.12 -3.78
N GLY A 125 -5.67 -23.07 -4.60
CA GLY A 125 -6.39 -23.15 -5.87
C GLY A 125 -7.92 -23.11 -5.77
N LYS A 126 -8.48 -22.86 -4.59
CA LYS A 126 -9.93 -22.72 -4.41
C LYS A 126 -10.34 -21.28 -4.71
N GLU A 127 -11.03 -21.08 -5.83
CA GLU A 127 -11.71 -19.83 -6.12
C GLU A 127 -12.91 -19.70 -5.17
N SER A 128 -12.74 -18.99 -4.05
CA SER A 128 -13.88 -18.50 -3.30
C SER A 128 -14.40 -17.26 -4.04
N ASP A 129 -15.37 -17.48 -4.91
CA ASP A 129 -16.21 -16.48 -5.56
C ASP A 129 -17.12 -15.82 -4.51
N ASN A 130 -16.49 -15.14 -3.57
CA ASN A 130 -17.14 -14.20 -2.69
C ASN A 130 -16.53 -12.85 -3.02
N THR A 131 -17.16 -12.17 -3.97
CA THR A 131 -17.34 -10.71 -3.93
C THR A 131 -18.28 -10.37 -2.77
N ASP A 132 -17.95 -10.76 -1.54
CA ASP A 132 -18.61 -10.26 -0.32
C ASP A 132 -18.01 -8.90 0.04
N ILE A 133 -18.01 -8.03 -0.96
CA ILE A 133 -18.07 -6.61 -0.77
C ILE A 133 -19.49 -6.29 -1.25
N GLU A 134 -20.49 -6.60 -0.44
CA GLU A 134 -21.85 -6.16 -0.73
C GLU A 134 -21.83 -4.62 -0.86
N PRO A 135 -22.43 -4.05 -1.91
CA PRO A 135 -22.84 -2.67 -1.88
C PRO A 135 -24.04 -2.58 -0.92
N GLU A 136 -23.90 -1.82 0.16
CA GLU A 136 -25.04 -1.54 1.03
C GLU A 136 -26.04 -0.70 0.21
N THR A 137 -27.16 -1.33 -0.18
CA THR A 137 -28.32 -0.64 -0.72
C THR A 137 -29.18 -0.18 0.46
N GLU A 138 -29.24 1.13 0.67
CA GLU A 138 -30.28 1.76 1.48
C GLU A 138 -31.64 1.53 0.81
N ASP A 139 -32.54 0.80 1.46
CA ASP A 139 -33.99 0.96 1.27
C ASP A 139 -34.70 0.78 2.61
N GLY A 140 -35.53 1.77 2.96
CA GLY A 140 -35.96 2.05 4.31
C GLY A 140 -37.22 1.31 4.76
N SER A 141 -37.37 1.16 6.09
CA SER A 141 -38.56 1.62 6.85
C SER A 141 -38.50 1.21 8.34
N ASP A 142 -38.72 2.21 9.19
CA ASP A 142 -39.33 2.27 10.53
C ASP A 142 -39.02 1.21 11.62
N ALA A 143 -38.31 1.64 12.68
CA ALA A 143 -38.89 2.05 13.98
C ALA A 143 -37.89 1.96 15.16
N SER A 144 -37.62 3.13 15.77
CA SER A 144 -37.12 3.44 17.13
C SER A 144 -36.07 2.55 17.82
N SER A 145 -34.87 3.10 18.10
CA SER A 145 -34.44 3.60 19.42
C SER A 145 -32.92 3.74 19.48
N ASP A 146 -32.48 4.91 19.94
CA ASP A 146 -31.17 5.29 20.43
C ASP A 146 -29.99 5.45 19.45
N HIS A 147 -29.62 6.72 19.34
CA HIS A 147 -28.70 7.40 18.46
C HIS A 147 -27.23 7.22 18.89
N GLU A 148 -26.44 6.54 18.06
CA GLU A 148 -25.02 6.83 17.88
C GLU A 148 -24.74 6.92 16.37
N ASP A 149 -24.70 8.16 15.87
CA ASP A 149 -24.42 8.51 14.48
C ASP A 149 -23.07 7.93 14.02
N LEU A 150 -23.10 6.81 13.30
CA LEU A 150 -21.99 6.40 12.44
C LEU A 150 -22.20 7.03 11.07
N VAL A 151 -21.90 8.33 11.00
CA VAL A 151 -21.78 9.08 9.75
C VAL A 151 -20.87 8.31 8.80
N GLY A 152 -21.39 8.07 7.59
CA GLY A 152 -20.71 7.41 6.49
C GLY A 152 -19.32 8.01 6.27
N ASN A 153 -18.30 7.26 6.66
CA ASN A 153 -16.93 7.60 6.32
C ASN A 153 -16.56 6.84 5.05
N ASN A 154 -16.79 7.51 3.91
CA ASN A 154 -16.00 7.28 2.72
C ASN A 154 -14.51 7.41 3.08
N CYS A 155 -13.66 6.79 2.28
CA CYS A 155 -12.20 6.86 2.32
C CYS A 155 -11.60 8.27 2.17
N GLU A 156 -12.40 9.33 2.23
CA GLU A 156 -12.07 10.73 1.95
C GLU A 156 -11.18 11.41 3.00
N ASN A 157 -10.91 10.78 4.14
CA ASN A 157 -10.08 11.36 5.19
C ASN A 157 -8.59 11.08 4.97
N LEU A 158 -7.98 11.70 3.95
CA LEU A 158 -6.56 11.99 4.00
C LEU A 158 -6.34 13.05 5.10
N ALA A 159 -5.88 12.61 6.27
CA ALA A 159 -5.50 13.53 7.33
C ALA A 159 -4.36 14.43 6.85
N ASN A 160 -4.70 15.69 6.55
CA ASN A 160 -3.78 16.81 6.37
C ASN A 160 -2.92 16.95 7.64
N ASN A 161 -1.85 16.17 7.74
CA ASN A 161 -0.85 16.32 8.78
C ASN A 161 0.28 17.18 8.23
N ASP A 162 -0.02 18.48 8.08
CA ASP A 162 1.02 19.49 8.01
C ASP A 162 1.55 19.74 9.43
N HIS A 163 2.82 19.36 9.60
CA HIS A 163 3.83 19.97 10.47
C HIS A 163 3.56 20.18 11.98
N GLU A 164 4.18 19.32 12.80
CA GLU A 164 4.82 19.63 14.10
C GLU A 164 6.01 18.63 14.20
N GLY A 165 7.25 19.03 13.88
CA GLY A 165 8.17 19.48 14.91
C GLY A 165 8.67 18.33 15.79
N PHE A 166 9.59 17.48 15.32
CA PHE A 166 10.47 16.74 16.23
C PHE A 166 11.88 16.58 15.67
N SER A 167 12.81 17.17 16.41
CA SER A 167 14.26 17.14 16.23
C SER A 167 14.83 15.79 16.69
N GLY A 168 15.88 15.34 16.00
CA GLY A 168 16.84 14.34 16.49
C GLY A 168 16.56 12.89 16.11
N ASN A 169 17.32 12.36 15.15
CA ASN A 169 18.60 11.71 15.47
C ASN A 169 19.32 11.24 14.20
N ASN A 170 20.65 11.32 14.29
CA ASN A 170 21.65 11.20 13.24
C ASN A 170 21.66 9.84 12.53
N TYR A 171 21.78 9.88 11.21
CA TYR A 171 22.48 8.84 10.45
C TYR A 171 23.51 9.53 9.57
N GLU A 172 24.74 9.11 9.74
CA GLU A 172 25.96 9.71 9.21
C GLU A 172 26.03 9.67 7.68
N ASP A 173 26.56 10.77 7.16
CA ASP A 173 27.20 11.00 5.87
C ASP A 173 27.74 9.75 5.16
N PHE A 174 27.28 9.58 3.92
CA PHE A 174 28.17 9.13 2.85
C PHE A 174 28.19 10.24 1.80
N ALA A 175 29.22 11.08 1.91
CA ALA A 175 29.53 12.13 0.97
C ALA A 175 29.73 11.56 -0.44
N ASP A 176 29.03 12.16 -1.39
CA ASP A 176 29.42 12.19 -2.79
C ASP A 176 30.82 12.81 -2.91
N ASN A 177 31.66 12.24 -3.76
CA ASN A 177 32.82 12.94 -4.30
C ASN A 177 32.80 12.82 -5.82
N ASP A 178 32.66 13.99 -6.43
CA ASP A 178 32.61 14.29 -7.85
C ASP A 178 33.89 13.87 -8.60
N HIS A 179 33.77 13.48 -9.87
CA HIS A 179 34.46 14.20 -10.96
C HIS A 179 33.92 13.80 -12.33
N MET A 180 33.34 14.78 -13.03
CA MET A 180 33.05 14.76 -14.46
C MET A 180 34.21 15.44 -15.16
N ASP A 181 35.00 14.69 -15.94
CA ASP A 181 35.83 15.27 -17.01
C ASP A 181 35.23 14.81 -18.34
N ASN A 182 34.50 15.73 -18.98
CA ASN A 182 34.30 15.74 -20.42
C ASN A 182 35.36 16.68 -20.98
N ASP A 183 36.17 16.20 -21.92
CA ASP A 183 36.64 17.03 -23.03
C ASP A 183 36.90 16.15 -24.25
N ASP A 184 36.54 16.74 -25.38
CA ASP A 184 36.24 16.14 -26.67
C ASP A 184 37.35 16.47 -27.70
N ILE A 185 37.33 15.76 -28.83
CA ILE A 185 37.85 16.12 -30.17
C ILE A 185 39.35 15.92 -30.52
N SER A 186 39.55 14.92 -31.39
CA SER A 186 40.32 14.90 -32.67
C SER A 186 41.85 15.00 -32.68
N ALA A 187 42.52 14.03 -33.33
CA ALA A 187 42.96 14.13 -34.74
C ALA A 187 44.20 13.23 -35.05
N GLN A 188 44.20 12.68 -36.28
CA GLN A 188 45.34 12.21 -37.13
C GLN A 188 46.03 10.89 -36.68
N GLN A 189 46.13 9.82 -37.46
CA GLN A 189 46.61 9.59 -38.84
C GLN A 189 48.12 9.80 -39.06
N GLU A 190 48.78 8.66 -39.34
CA GLU A 190 50.07 8.41 -40.06
C GLU A 190 51.46 8.46 -39.37
N LEU A 191 52.25 7.44 -39.78
CA LEU A 191 53.72 7.21 -39.78
C LEU A 191 54.39 6.97 -38.42
N ILE A 192 55.16 5.88 -38.22
CA ILE A 192 56.22 5.27 -39.05
C ILE A 192 56.09 3.75 -39.10
#